data_AF-A0A4U6J6F1-F1
#
_entry.id   AF-A0A4U6J6F1-F1
#
_cell.length_a   1.000
_cell.length_b   1.000
_cell.length_c   1.000
_cell.angle_alpha   90.00
_cell.angle_beta   90.00
_cell.angle_gamma   90.00
#
_symmetry.space_group_name_H-M   'P 1'
#
loop_
_entity.id
_entity.type
_entity.pdbx_description
1 polymer ?
#
loop_
_entity_poly.entity_id
_entity_poly.type
_entity_poly.pdbx_seq_one_letter_code
_entity_poly.pdbx_strand_id
1 'polypeptide(L)' 'KGKRKNLTIVVLGETSRGDNFSLSGYSRQTNPLLEKDDVVYFPHTTSCGTATAVSVPCMFSDMPRAH' A
#
# COMPACT_ATOMS: atom_id res chain seq x y z
N LYS A 1 -25.94 8.97 -23.59
CA LYS A 1 -24.83 8.16 -23.02
C LYS A 1 -24.83 8.36 -21.51
N GLY A 2 -25.06 7.31 -20.71
CA GLY A 2 -25.12 7.43 -19.26
C GLY A 2 -23.77 7.80 -18.63
N LYS A 3 -23.79 8.53 -17.51
CA LYS A 3 -22.58 8.88 -16.75
C LYS A 3 -21.88 7.60 -16.28
N ARG A 4 -20.61 7.39 -16.67
CA ARG A 4 -19.81 6.26 -16.19
C ARG A 4 -19.62 6.40 -14.68
N LYS A 5 -20.06 5.39 -13.92
CA LYS A 5 -19.82 5.33 -12.48
C LYS A 5 -18.40 4.82 -12.26
N ASN A 6 -17.63 5.53 -11.43
CA ASN A 6 -16.30 5.10 -11.01
C ASN A 6 -16.39 4.68 -9.53
N LEU A 7 -15.77 3.56 -9.19
CA LEU A 7 -15.61 3.07 -7.82
C LEU A 7 -14.12 2.96 -7.54
N THR A 8 -13.69 3.50 -6.41
CA THR A 8 -12.32 3.41 -5.93
C THR A 8 -12.34 2.84 -4.52
N ILE A 9 -11.53 1.82 -4.29
CA ILE A 9 -11.41 1.15 -3.00
C ILE A 9 -9.98 1.38 -2.51
N VAL A 10 -9.83 1.88 -1.29
CA VAL A 10 -8.53 2.05 -0.63
C VAL A 10 -8.47 1.03 0.51
N VAL A 11 -7.51 0.11 0.43
CA VAL A 11 -7.24 -0.87 1.48
C VAL A 11 -6.06 -0.37 2.29
N LEU A 12 -6.31 -0.05 3.56
CA LEU A 12 -5.28 0.38 4.50
C LEU A 12 -4.80 -0.81 5.32
N GLY A 13 -3.55 -1.23 5.11
CA GLY A 13 -2.89 -2.23 5.95
C GLY A 13 -2.44 -1.65 7.29
N GLU A 14 -2.05 -2.54 8.22
CA GLU A 14 -1.53 -2.17 9.54
C GLU A 14 -0.01 -2.46 9.62
N THR A 15 0.41 -3.56 10.23
CA THR A 15 1.82 -3.85 10.54
C THR A 15 2.60 -4.51 9.39
N SER A 16 2.10 -4.47 8.16
CA SER A 16 2.77 -5.09 7.00
C SER A 16 4.09 -4.40 6.67
N ARG A 17 5.16 -5.17 6.39
CA ARG A 17 6.49 -4.66 6.01
C ARG A 17 6.89 -5.16 4.62
N GLY A 18 7.45 -4.28 3.80
CA GLY A 18 7.88 -4.60 2.42
C GLY A 18 8.86 -5.78 2.34
N ASP A 19 9.76 -5.89 3.32
CA ASP A 19 10.77 -6.98 3.40
C ASP A 19 10.16 -8.39 3.47
N ASN A 20 8.89 -8.50 3.84
CA ASN A 20 8.18 -9.78 3.98
C ASN A 20 7.21 -10.07 2.82
N PHE A 21 7.23 -9.26 1.75
CA PHE A 21 6.41 -9.47 0.55
C PHE A 21 7.23 -10.22 -0.50
N SER A 22 6.71 -11.35 -0.99
CA SER A 22 7.37 -12.10 -2.07
C SER A 22 7.47 -11.29 -3.36
N LEU A 23 6.54 -10.35 -3.57
CA LEU A 23 6.58 -9.37 -4.66
C LEU A 23 7.81 -8.43 -4.57
N SER A 24 8.46 -8.34 -3.41
CA SER A 24 9.71 -7.61 -3.19
C SER A 24 10.95 -8.52 -3.16
N GLY A 25 10.82 -9.81 -3.50
CA GLY A 25 11.91 -10.78 -3.48
C GLY A 25 12.09 -11.55 -2.17
N TYR A 26 11.13 -11.48 -1.23
CA TYR A 26 11.13 -12.32 -0.03
C TYR A 26 11.06 -13.81 -0.40
N SER A 27 11.89 -14.65 0.24
CA SER A 27 12.08 -16.06 -0.15
C SER A 27 10.83 -16.94 0.04
N ARG A 28 9.92 -16.58 0.93
CA ARG A 28 8.65 -17.28 1.11
C ARG A 28 7.59 -16.63 0.24
N GLN A 29 6.80 -17.43 -0.47
CA GLN A 29 5.69 -16.96 -1.31
C GLN A 29 4.52 -16.44 -0.45
N THR A 30 4.59 -15.20 0.02
CA THR A 30 3.60 -14.57 0.92
C THR A 30 2.43 -13.93 0.20
N ASN A 31 2.53 -13.71 -1.11
CA ASN A 31 1.47 -13.10 -1.92
C ASN A 31 1.04 -13.98 -3.12
N PRO A 32 0.73 -15.27 -2.94
CA PRO A 32 0.55 -16.23 -4.05
C PRO A 32 -0.67 -15.97 -4.95
N LEU A 33 -1.66 -15.23 -4.44
CA LEU A 33 -2.83 -14.84 -5.23
C LEU A 33 -2.55 -13.57 -6.04
N LEU A 34 -1.96 -12.55 -5.41
CA LEU A 34 -1.62 -11.29 -6.07
C LEU A 34 -0.59 -11.47 -7.19
N GLU A 35 0.33 -12.44 -7.07
CA GLU A 35 1.30 -12.79 -8.12
C GLU A 35 0.65 -13.26 -9.42
N LYS A 36 -0.61 -13.73 -9.36
CA LYS A 36 -1.36 -14.22 -10.54
C LYS A 36 -2.18 -13.12 -11.22
N ASP A 37 -2.27 -11.95 -10.60
CA ASP A 37 -3.04 -10.81 -11.08
C ASP A 37 -2.12 -9.80 -11.77
N ASP A 38 -2.68 -8.95 -12.64
CA ASP A 38 -1.95 -7.86 -13.31
C ASP A 38 -1.78 -6.65 -12.36
N VAL A 39 -0.97 -6.83 -11.32
CA VAL A 39 -0.75 -5.84 -10.26
C VAL A 39 0.49 -4.98 -10.54
N VAL A 40 0.38 -3.68 -10.26
CA VAL A 40 1.53 -2.79 -10.18
C VAL A 40 2.06 -2.79 -8.75
N TYR A 41 3.29 -3.26 -8.56
CA TYR A 41 3.96 -3.29 -7.27
C TYR A 41 4.98 -2.14 -7.13
N PHE A 42 5.04 -1.53 -5.95
CA PHE A 42 5.93 -0.40 -5.64
C PHE A 42 6.95 -0.79 -4.56
N PRO A 43 8.15 -1.26 -4.94
CA PRO A 43 9.14 -1.79 -4.00
C PRO A 43 9.83 -0.72 -3.13
N HIS A 44 9.80 0.55 -3.55
CA HIS A 44 10.47 1.65 -2.86
C HIS A 44 9.47 2.57 -2.17
N THR A 45 8.84 2.06 -1.10
CA THR A 45 7.86 2.82 -0.30
C THR A 45 8.23 2.82 1.18
N THR A 46 7.89 3.91 1.87
CA THR A 46 8.14 4.11 3.31
C THR A 46 6.88 4.71 3.96
N SER A 47 6.66 4.41 5.23
CA SER A 47 5.56 4.97 6.01
C SER A 47 5.91 6.37 6.54
N CYS A 48 4.88 7.18 6.85
CA CYS A 48 5.09 8.45 7.56
C CYS A 48 5.61 8.24 8.99
N GLY A 49 5.18 7.16 9.66
CA GLY A 49 5.55 6.82 11.02
C GLY A 49 5.47 5.31 11.27
N THR A 50 5.74 4.89 12.49
CA THR A 50 5.76 3.46 12.89
C THR A 50 4.56 3.04 13.75
N ALA A 51 3.61 3.95 13.96
CA ALA A 51 2.39 3.71 14.74
C ALA A 51 1.17 4.23 13.98
N THR A 52 0.05 3.51 14.06
CA THR A 52 -1.22 3.84 13.40
C THR A 52 -1.66 5.27 13.69
N ALA A 53 -1.56 5.68 14.97
CA ALA A 53 -1.96 7.00 15.44
C ALA A 53 -1.20 8.17 14.77
N VAL A 54 -0.02 7.90 14.21
CA VAL A 54 0.79 8.87 13.47
C VAL A 54 0.61 8.67 11.96
N SER A 55 0.70 7.42 11.49
CA SER A 55 0.70 7.10 10.07
C SER A 55 -0.60 7.43 9.36
N VAL A 56 -1.76 7.12 9.98
CA VAL A 56 -3.07 7.33 9.35
C VAL A 56 -3.38 8.81 9.17
N PRO A 57 -3.26 9.68 10.19
CA PRO A 57 -3.45 11.11 9.99
C PRO A 57 -2.49 11.70 8.95
N CYS A 58 -1.21 11.29 8.95
CA CYS A 58 -0.25 11.77 7.95
C CYS A 58 -0.67 11.44 6.52
N MET A 59 -1.03 10.18 6.24
CA MET A 59 -1.38 9.72 4.88
C MET A 59 -2.60 10.41 4.27
N PHE A 60 -3.55 10.83 5.12
CA PHE A 60 -4.83 11.43 4.70
C PHE A 60 -4.90 12.94 4.98
N SER A 61 -3.81 13.54 5.46
CA SER A 61 -3.71 15.00 5.61
C SER A 61 -3.32 15.67 4.30
N ASP A 62 -3.51 16.98 4.24
CA ASP A 62 -3.00 17.86 3.18
C ASP A 62 -1.57 18.35 3.44
N MET A 63 -0.92 17.85 4.50
CA MET A 63 0.45 18.24 4.85
C MET A 63 1.44 17.66 3.83
N PRO A 64 2.39 18.45 3.33
CA PRO A 64 3.45 17.91 2.48
C PRO A 64 4.32 16.96 3.31
N ARG A 65 4.97 15.99 2.65
CA ARG A 65 6.08 15.29 3.29
C ARG A 65 7.19 16.29 3.55
N ALA A 66 7.43 16.61 4.81
CA ALA A 66 8.66 17.23 5.26
C ALA A 66 9.65 16.09 5.54
N HIS A 67 10.73 16.03 4.76
CA HIS A 67 11.82 15.07 4.96
C HIS A 67 12.65 15.43 6.19
#